data_AF-A0A8J4UFZ3-F1
#
_entry.id   AF-A0A8J4UFZ3-F1
#
_cell.length_a   1.000
_cell.length_b   1.000
_cell.length_c   1.000
_cell.angle_alpha   90.00
_cell.angle_beta   90.00
_cell.angle_gamma   90.00
#
_symmetry.space_group_name_H-M   'P 1'
#
loop_
_entity.id
_entity.type
_entity.pdbx_description
1 polymer ?
#
loop_
_entity_poly.entity_id
_entity_poly.type
_entity_poly.pdbx_seq_one_letter_code
_entity_poly.pdbx_strand_id
1 'polypeptide(L)'
;MAAEENECSSLSKQSSAPVRSWELESFLANRTLSFVSQLDECYMCPACGGAILNPHQTGCGHIFCAKCIRMFIESSDISKCPLDGILIKPEEVFQDNCCKRELLNLDVYCSNTPDCTQKVPLCDLQKHLKLCQYEMLPCSNPGCTDILLRKNLSDHQQSLCPFRTEFCRYCTKPYPISQLPDHEKTSCPEAEVQCPNDCSQMVKKYKLKGHIDECPEIETDCIYKQYGCTVRDKRSKVKVHEYTEFSHHVLLVLESNSKLAKQVDQLQKDLALQERELKERNLLVDNLKREVSKCDNTFSSIQRSVAEQRECVSSVKQELQELRSVLDAELAKEELRSLRVSLDSLRQQVAMTQSLRDHL
;
A
#
# COMPACT_ATOMS: atom_id res chain seq x y z
N MET A 1 83.89 20.22 -8.91
CA MET A 1 84.25 21.50 -9.57
C MET A 1 83.23 21.69 -10.67
N ALA A 2 82.06 22.29 -10.37
CA ALA A 2 81.79 23.74 -10.41
C ALA A 2 81.99 24.25 -11.84
N ALA A 3 81.01 24.76 -12.57
CA ALA A 3 79.98 25.76 -12.26
C ALA A 3 78.85 25.67 -13.33
N GLU A 4 77.69 26.30 -13.27
CA GLU A 4 76.89 27.04 -12.28
C GLU A 4 75.49 27.16 -12.90
N GLU A 5 74.49 27.19 -12.04
CA GLU A 5 73.10 27.52 -12.35
C GLU A 5 72.98 28.98 -12.80
N ASN A 6 71.98 29.26 -13.62
CA ASN A 6 71.33 30.57 -13.56
C ASN A 6 69.82 30.37 -13.71
N GLU A 7 69.13 30.34 -12.56
CA GLU A 7 67.68 30.43 -12.45
C GLU A 7 67.22 31.86 -12.73
N CYS A 8 66.10 32.01 -13.45
CA CYS A 8 65.12 33.03 -13.07
C CYS A 8 63.70 32.67 -13.52
N SER A 9 62.92 32.21 -12.52
CA SER A 9 61.52 32.52 -12.22
C SER A 9 60.37 32.17 -13.20
N SER A 10 59.74 31.03 -12.87
CA SER A 10 58.31 30.88 -12.52
C SER A 10 57.26 31.70 -13.27
N LEU A 11 56.41 31.02 -14.05
CA LEU A 11 54.94 31.13 -14.02
C LEU A 11 54.30 29.82 -14.55
N SER A 12 53.23 29.44 -13.87
CA SER A 12 52.58 28.13 -13.77
C SER A 12 52.10 27.51 -15.10
N LYS A 13 52.60 26.32 -15.45
CA LYS A 13 52.02 25.45 -16.49
C LYS A 13 50.75 24.78 -15.94
N GLN A 14 49.57 25.23 -16.37
CA GLN A 14 48.36 24.40 -16.27
C GLN A 14 48.25 23.52 -17.51
N SER A 15 48.14 22.22 -17.23
CA SER A 15 47.99 21.10 -18.16
C SER A 15 46.75 21.24 -19.05
N SER A 16 46.94 21.39 -20.37
CA SER A 16 45.90 21.16 -21.36
C SER A 16 46.13 19.80 -22.02
N ALA A 17 45.49 18.74 -21.51
CA ALA A 17 45.44 17.47 -22.20
C ALA A 17 44.66 17.63 -23.53
N PRO A 18 45.10 17.00 -24.63
CA PRO A 18 44.35 17.03 -25.89
C PRO A 18 43.01 16.31 -25.68
N VAL A 19 41.91 16.99 -26.02
CA VAL A 19 40.55 16.42 -26.03
C VAL A 19 40.55 15.19 -26.94
N ARG A 20 40.01 14.07 -26.47
CA ARG A 20 39.98 12.84 -27.26
C ARG A 20 39.00 13.01 -28.43
N SER A 21 39.39 12.56 -29.62
CA SER A 21 38.64 12.73 -30.90
C SER A 21 37.12 12.45 -30.79
N TRP A 22 36.74 11.41 -30.05
CA TRP A 22 35.36 10.95 -29.92
C TRP A 22 34.47 11.86 -29.06
N GLU A 23 35.05 12.67 -28.15
CA GLU A 23 34.30 13.59 -27.27
C GLU A 23 33.79 14.82 -28.04
N LEU A 24 34.52 15.25 -29.07
CA LEU A 24 34.12 16.36 -29.94
C LEU A 24 33.01 15.92 -30.91
N GLU A 25 33.06 14.69 -31.42
CA GLU A 25 32.06 14.16 -32.36
C GLU A 25 30.67 14.04 -31.75
N SER A 26 30.57 13.48 -30.54
CA SER A 26 29.29 13.38 -29.83
C SER A 26 28.71 14.75 -29.47
N PHE A 27 29.59 15.71 -29.16
CA PHE A 27 29.22 17.08 -28.81
C PHE A 27 28.75 17.91 -30.01
N LEU A 28 29.40 17.74 -31.16
CA LEU A 28 29.06 18.44 -32.41
C LEU A 28 27.86 17.82 -33.13
N ALA A 29 27.58 16.52 -32.93
CA ALA A 29 26.49 15.82 -33.62
C ALA A 29 25.10 16.42 -33.38
N ASN A 30 24.90 17.15 -32.27
CA ASN A 30 23.62 17.76 -31.90
C ASN A 30 23.64 19.30 -32.02
N ARG A 31 24.66 19.89 -32.68
CA ARG A 31 24.80 21.34 -32.81
C ARG A 31 24.97 21.76 -34.27
N THR A 32 24.33 22.86 -34.63
CA THR A 32 24.51 23.48 -35.94
C THR A 32 25.84 24.23 -35.98
N LEU A 33 26.74 23.80 -36.86
CA LEU A 33 27.99 24.51 -37.13
C LEU A 33 27.76 25.62 -38.14
N SER A 34 28.19 26.84 -37.80
CA SER A 34 28.12 28.01 -38.68
C SER A 34 29.55 28.45 -38.99
N PHE A 35 30.07 28.05 -40.15
CA PHE A 35 31.42 28.42 -40.59
C PHE A 35 31.50 29.90 -40.93
N VAL A 36 32.64 30.54 -40.61
CA VAL A 36 32.86 31.97 -40.89
C VAL A 36 33.04 32.20 -42.38
N SER A 37 33.78 31.30 -43.04
CA SER A 37 33.97 31.28 -44.48
C SER A 37 33.08 30.21 -45.12
N GLN A 38 32.78 30.38 -46.41
CA GLN A 38 32.12 29.33 -47.18
C GLN A 38 33.00 28.06 -47.16
N LEU A 39 32.38 26.93 -46.86
CA LEU A 39 33.09 25.65 -46.79
C LEU A 39 33.31 25.11 -48.20
N ASP A 40 34.53 24.69 -48.50
CA ASP A 40 34.85 24.06 -49.79
C ASP A 40 34.11 22.72 -49.94
N GLU A 41 33.73 22.37 -51.18
CA GLU A 41 32.98 21.14 -51.47
C GLU A 41 33.73 19.87 -51.04
N CYS A 42 35.06 19.90 -51.01
CA CYS A 42 35.90 18.78 -50.54
C CYS A 42 35.73 18.48 -49.04
N TYR A 43 35.19 19.43 -48.26
CA TYR A 43 34.91 19.30 -46.84
C TYR A 43 33.44 18.96 -46.54
N MET A 44 32.64 18.68 -47.58
CA MET A 44 31.24 18.29 -47.49
C MET A 44 31.08 16.78 -47.67
N CYS A 45 30.38 16.14 -46.75
CA CYS A 45 30.18 14.70 -46.78
C CYS A 45 29.16 14.32 -47.87
N PRO A 46 29.50 13.43 -48.82
CA PRO A 46 28.58 13.04 -49.88
C PRO A 46 27.32 12.30 -49.41
N ALA A 47 27.38 11.71 -48.20
CA ALA A 47 26.28 10.91 -47.67
C ALA A 47 25.25 11.74 -46.88
N CYS A 48 25.68 12.72 -46.07
CA CYS A 48 24.77 13.55 -45.28
C CYS A 48 24.61 14.99 -45.79
N GLY A 49 25.44 15.41 -46.76
CA GLY A 49 25.44 16.76 -47.31
C GLY A 49 25.87 17.87 -46.34
N GLY A 50 26.42 17.53 -45.18
CA GLY A 50 26.96 18.48 -44.19
C GLY A 50 28.49 18.44 -44.11
N ALA A 51 29.07 19.32 -43.31
CA ALA A 51 30.52 19.32 -43.05
C ALA A 51 30.99 17.96 -42.52
N ILE A 52 32.13 17.49 -43.02
CA ILE A 52 32.66 16.17 -42.65
C ILE A 52 33.05 16.14 -41.18
N LEU A 53 32.43 15.24 -40.41
CA LEU A 53 32.75 15.00 -38.99
C LEU A 53 33.55 13.71 -38.85
N ASN A 54 34.76 13.83 -38.29
CA ASN A 54 35.72 12.73 -38.16
C ASN A 54 35.97 12.05 -39.51
N PRO A 55 36.72 12.71 -40.41
CA PRO A 55 36.87 12.29 -41.80
C PRO A 55 37.50 10.91 -41.92
N HIS A 56 36.86 10.07 -42.73
CA HIS A 56 37.35 8.76 -43.12
C HIS A 56 37.41 8.70 -44.64
N GLN A 57 38.58 8.35 -45.16
CA GLN A 57 38.84 8.21 -46.57
C GLN A 57 38.67 6.74 -46.99
N THR A 58 38.02 6.51 -48.12
CA THR A 58 37.87 5.19 -48.73
C THR A 58 39.05 4.88 -49.66
N GLY A 59 39.19 3.61 -50.08
CA GLY A 59 40.22 3.20 -51.04
C GLY A 59 40.15 3.91 -52.41
N CYS A 60 39.00 4.49 -52.79
CA CYS A 60 38.87 5.33 -53.99
C CYS A 60 39.24 6.80 -53.76
N GLY A 61 39.59 7.20 -52.54
CA GLY A 61 40.09 8.54 -52.22
C GLY A 61 39.04 9.54 -51.73
N HIS A 62 37.75 9.18 -51.73
CA HIS A 62 36.66 10.04 -51.27
C HIS A 62 36.48 10.01 -49.75
N ILE A 63 36.11 11.15 -49.16
CA ILE A 63 36.07 11.35 -47.71
C ILE A 63 34.62 11.45 -47.21
N PHE A 64 34.31 10.74 -46.13
CA PHE A 64 33.00 10.70 -45.48
C PHE A 64 33.10 10.95 -43.98
N CYS A 65 31.99 11.31 -43.33
CA CYS A 65 31.93 11.29 -41.87
C CYS A 65 32.08 9.85 -41.35
N ALA A 66 32.76 9.64 -40.22
CA ALA A 66 32.91 8.33 -39.59
C ALA A 66 31.57 7.59 -39.42
N LYS A 67 30.55 8.28 -38.91
CA LYS A 67 29.20 7.70 -38.73
C LYS A 67 28.53 7.39 -40.06
N CYS A 68 28.69 8.26 -41.06
CA CYS A 68 28.04 8.10 -42.36
C CYS A 68 28.61 6.90 -43.12
N ILE A 69 29.94 6.77 -43.20
CA ILE A 69 30.56 5.64 -43.89
C ILE A 69 30.27 4.31 -43.20
N ARG A 70 30.27 4.29 -41.86
CA ARG A 70 29.91 3.11 -41.08
C ARG A 70 28.47 2.66 -41.37
N MET A 71 27.51 3.59 -41.31
CA MET A 71 26.12 3.28 -41.64
C MET A 71 25.95 2.85 -43.10
N PHE A 72 26.68 3.49 -44.02
CA PHE A 72 26.63 3.17 -45.44
C PHE A 72 27.07 1.73 -45.70
N ILE A 73 28.19 1.32 -45.10
CA ILE A 73 28.72 -0.05 -45.16
C ILE A 73 27.79 -1.07 -44.50
N GLU A 74 27.28 -0.77 -43.30
CA GLU A 74 26.41 -1.68 -42.55
C GLU A 74 25.03 -1.89 -43.20
N SER A 75 24.57 -0.94 -44.03
CA SER A 75 23.24 -0.96 -44.64
C SER A 75 23.12 -1.78 -45.92
N SER A 76 24.23 -2.27 -46.49
CA SER A 76 24.22 -2.95 -47.79
C SER A 76 25.37 -3.94 -47.94
N ASP A 77 25.06 -5.15 -48.43
CA ASP A 77 26.05 -6.21 -48.71
C ASP A 77 27.08 -5.79 -49.78
N ILE A 78 26.72 -4.84 -50.66
CA ILE A 78 27.61 -4.26 -51.66
C ILE A 78 27.55 -2.74 -51.55
N SER A 79 28.55 -2.16 -50.91
CA SER A 79 28.68 -0.72 -50.73
C SER A 79 29.51 -0.09 -51.85
N LYS A 80 28.88 0.73 -52.69
CA LYS A 80 29.55 1.47 -53.77
C LYS A 80 29.59 2.95 -53.44
N CYS A 81 30.73 3.59 -53.64
CA CYS A 81 30.89 5.02 -53.42
C CYS A 81 29.89 5.81 -54.28
N PRO A 82 29.13 6.74 -53.69
CA PRO A 82 28.09 7.51 -54.40
C PRO A 82 28.65 8.49 -55.43
N LEU A 83 29.96 8.80 -55.39
CA LEU A 83 30.59 9.77 -56.28
C LEU A 83 31.14 9.15 -57.57
N ASP A 84 31.73 7.95 -57.49
CA ASP A 84 32.43 7.29 -58.61
C ASP A 84 31.94 5.85 -58.89
N GLY A 85 31.05 5.30 -58.05
CA GLY A 85 30.53 3.94 -58.19
C GLY A 85 31.50 2.82 -57.82
N ILE A 86 32.70 3.14 -57.32
CA ILE A 86 33.74 2.16 -56.95
C ILE A 86 33.32 1.44 -55.67
N LEU A 87 33.58 0.13 -55.60
CA LEU A 87 33.27 -0.68 -54.43
C LEU A 87 34.13 -0.25 -53.23
N ILE A 88 33.48 0.11 -52.13
CA ILE A 88 34.12 0.47 -50.87
C ILE A 88 34.34 -0.80 -50.08
N LYS A 89 35.61 -1.17 -49.88
CA LYS A 89 35.95 -2.28 -48.99
C LYS A 89 36.23 -1.75 -47.57
N PRO A 90 35.60 -2.28 -46.51
CA PRO A 90 35.73 -1.78 -45.15
C PRO A 90 37.17 -1.68 -44.59
N GLU A 91 38.07 -2.51 -45.09
CA GLU A 91 39.48 -2.64 -44.68
C GLU A 91 40.36 -1.56 -45.33
N GLU A 92 39.89 -1.00 -46.44
CA GLU A 92 40.50 0.13 -47.15
C GLU A 92 39.96 1.49 -46.66
N VAL A 93 39.12 1.50 -45.62
CA VAL A 93 38.62 2.72 -44.98
C VAL A 93 39.49 3.08 -43.78
N PHE A 94 40.07 4.28 -43.81
CA PHE A 94 40.95 4.76 -42.75
C PHE A 94 40.65 6.21 -42.37
N GLN A 95 41.00 6.60 -41.14
CA GLN A 95 40.82 7.97 -40.68
C GLN A 95 41.78 8.92 -41.41
N ASP A 96 41.24 9.96 -42.02
CA ASP A 96 42.05 10.99 -42.69
C ASP A 96 42.48 12.07 -41.70
N ASN A 97 43.68 11.90 -41.14
CA ASN A 97 44.24 12.85 -40.18
C ASN A 97 44.65 14.20 -40.80
N CYS A 98 44.83 14.27 -42.12
CA CYS A 98 45.15 15.51 -42.81
C CYS A 98 43.91 16.38 -42.90
N CYS A 99 42.85 15.86 -43.54
CA CYS A 99 41.54 16.51 -43.64
C CYS A 99 41.01 16.89 -42.26
N LYS A 100 41.17 16.01 -41.26
CA LYS A 100 40.76 16.28 -39.88
C LYS A 100 41.41 17.53 -39.30
N ARG A 101 42.71 17.70 -39.51
CA ARG A 101 43.46 18.84 -38.97
C ARG A 101 43.04 20.14 -39.64
N GLU A 102 42.81 20.11 -40.95
CA GLU A 102 42.35 21.27 -41.72
C GLU A 102 40.96 21.71 -41.23
N LEU A 103 39.99 20.79 -41.20
CA LEU A 103 38.64 21.04 -40.71
C LEU A 103 38.61 21.61 -39.29
N LEU A 104 39.44 21.06 -38.40
CA LEU A 104 39.53 21.48 -37.00
C LEU A 104 40.10 22.90 -36.81
N ASN A 105 40.83 23.42 -37.79
CA ASN A 105 41.40 24.76 -37.78
C ASN A 105 40.51 25.80 -38.48
N LEU A 106 39.41 25.38 -39.10
CA LEU A 106 38.44 26.30 -39.69
C LEU A 106 37.71 27.08 -38.59
N ASP A 107 37.55 28.39 -38.81
CA ASP A 107 36.82 29.25 -37.90
C ASP A 107 35.31 29.04 -38.03
N VAL A 108 34.65 28.90 -36.89
CA VAL A 108 33.20 28.80 -36.75
C VAL A 108 32.68 29.86 -35.79
N TYR A 109 31.46 30.33 -36.02
CA TYR A 109 30.72 31.12 -35.05
C TYR A 109 30.27 30.23 -33.89
N CYS A 110 30.18 30.82 -32.70
CA CYS A 110 29.52 30.20 -31.56
C CYS A 110 28.09 29.74 -31.93
N SER A 111 27.68 28.56 -31.48
CA SER A 111 26.31 28.06 -31.68
C SER A 111 25.23 28.93 -31.02
N ASN A 112 25.62 29.81 -30.08
CA ASN A 112 24.72 30.78 -29.43
C ASN A 112 24.68 32.13 -30.18
N THR A 113 25.08 32.16 -31.45
CA THR A 113 24.86 33.31 -32.34
C THR A 113 23.34 33.57 -32.52
N PRO A 114 22.87 34.82 -32.56
CA PRO A 114 23.64 36.07 -32.65
C PRO A 114 24.13 36.64 -31.32
N ASP A 115 23.67 36.12 -30.17
CA ASP A 115 24.00 36.69 -28.86
C ASP A 115 25.49 36.56 -28.50
N CYS A 116 26.11 35.44 -28.89
CA CYS A 116 27.55 35.27 -28.85
C CYS A 116 28.18 35.49 -30.24
N THR A 117 28.91 36.59 -30.41
CA THR A 117 29.58 36.95 -31.68
C THR A 117 30.99 36.36 -31.83
N GLN A 118 31.43 35.53 -30.88
CA GLN A 118 32.78 34.96 -30.89
C GLN A 118 32.97 34.00 -32.07
N LYS A 119 34.14 34.11 -32.70
CA LYS A 119 34.64 33.21 -33.74
C LYS A 119 35.80 32.44 -33.14
N VAL A 120 35.78 31.12 -33.27
CA VAL A 120 36.81 30.24 -32.73
C VAL A 120 37.12 29.13 -33.72
N PRO A 121 38.35 28.59 -33.72
CA PRO A 121 38.65 27.37 -34.46
C PRO A 121 37.71 26.24 -34.00
N LEU A 122 37.28 25.39 -34.93
CA LEU A 122 36.38 24.28 -34.63
C LEU A 122 36.91 23.37 -33.50
N CYS A 123 38.22 23.18 -33.40
CA CYS A 123 38.85 22.42 -32.31
C CYS A 123 38.71 23.05 -30.92
N ASP A 124 38.53 24.37 -30.83
CA ASP A 124 38.38 25.11 -29.58
C ASP A 124 36.92 25.45 -29.25
N LEU A 125 35.97 25.17 -30.16
CA LEU A 125 34.55 25.46 -29.95
C LEU A 125 34.00 24.85 -28.66
N GLN A 126 34.37 23.62 -28.33
CA GLN A 126 33.93 22.97 -27.09
C GLN A 126 34.47 23.69 -25.84
N LYS A 127 35.73 24.14 -25.87
CA LYS A 127 36.33 24.91 -24.77
C LYS A 127 35.62 26.25 -24.62
N HIS A 128 35.33 26.92 -25.73
CA HIS A 128 34.56 28.14 -25.73
C HIS A 128 33.16 27.95 -25.12
N LEU A 129 32.39 26.94 -25.54
CA LEU A 129 31.02 26.72 -25.06
C LEU A 129 30.95 26.39 -23.55
N LYS A 130 31.98 25.73 -23.01
CA LYS A 130 32.13 25.52 -21.55
C LYS A 130 32.26 26.82 -20.76
N LEU A 131 32.71 27.90 -21.39
CA LEU A 131 32.90 29.22 -20.78
C LEU A 131 31.96 30.28 -21.37
N CYS A 132 31.15 29.93 -22.37
CA CYS A 132 30.32 30.88 -23.10
C CYS A 132 29.24 31.42 -22.18
N GLN A 133 29.21 32.74 -22.05
CA GLN A 133 28.29 33.47 -21.19
C GLN A 133 26.84 33.43 -21.69
N TYR A 134 26.64 33.04 -22.96
CA TYR A 134 25.35 32.91 -23.62
C TYR A 134 24.87 31.46 -23.73
N GLU A 135 25.61 30.50 -23.16
CA GLU A 135 25.14 29.12 -23.09
C GLU A 135 23.95 29.02 -22.13
N MET A 136 22.87 28.39 -22.59
CA MET A 136 21.68 28.12 -21.78
C MET A 136 21.92 26.90 -20.89
N LEU A 137 21.75 27.09 -19.59
CA LEU A 137 22.03 26.07 -18.58
C LEU A 137 20.92 26.02 -17.54
N PRO A 138 20.56 24.82 -17.06
CA PRO A 138 19.57 24.68 -16.00
C PRO A 138 20.13 25.22 -14.68
N CYS A 139 19.24 25.75 -13.84
CA CYS A 139 19.56 26.10 -12.47
C CYS A 139 19.94 24.84 -11.67
N SER A 140 20.97 24.93 -10.83
CA SER A 140 21.43 23.82 -9.97
C SER A 140 20.66 23.73 -8.65
N ASN A 141 19.80 24.69 -8.33
CA ASN A 141 19.02 24.67 -7.09
C ASN A 141 17.93 23.60 -7.17
N PRO A 142 17.86 22.65 -6.20
CA PRO A 142 16.88 21.58 -6.22
C PRO A 142 15.44 22.11 -6.30
N GLY A 143 14.67 21.61 -7.27
CA GLY A 143 13.28 22.03 -7.51
C GLY A 143 13.11 23.24 -8.43
N CYS A 144 14.19 23.93 -8.80
CA CYS A 144 14.14 24.95 -9.85
C CYS A 144 14.23 24.30 -11.24
N THR A 145 13.30 24.65 -12.13
CA THR A 145 13.27 24.16 -13.53
C THR A 145 13.74 25.21 -14.54
N ASP A 146 14.18 26.38 -14.07
CA ASP A 146 14.58 27.47 -14.94
C ASP A 146 15.86 27.15 -15.70
N ILE A 147 15.88 27.49 -16.99
CA ILE A 147 17.04 27.41 -17.87
C ILE A 147 17.40 28.85 -18.27
N LEU A 148 18.61 29.26 -17.95
CA LEU A 148 19.06 30.66 -18.06
C LEU A 148 20.43 30.73 -18.73
N LEU A 149 20.77 31.90 -19.26
CA LEU A 149 22.12 32.18 -19.76
C LEU A 149 23.13 32.06 -18.62
N ARG A 150 24.30 31.46 -18.88
CA ARG A 150 25.39 31.31 -17.90
C ARG A 150 25.70 32.59 -17.13
N LYS A 151 25.74 33.75 -17.82
CA LYS A 151 25.99 35.05 -17.16
C LYS A 151 24.96 35.45 -16.10
N ASN A 152 23.73 34.99 -16.23
CA ASN A 152 22.61 35.31 -15.32
C ASN A 152 22.42 34.25 -14.24
N LEU A 153 23.01 33.05 -14.39
CA LEU A 153 22.82 31.95 -13.45
C LEU A 153 23.28 32.29 -12.03
N SER A 154 24.43 32.95 -11.88
CA SER A 154 24.96 33.28 -10.55
C SER A 154 24.02 34.22 -9.79
N ASP A 155 23.53 35.28 -10.45
CA ASP A 155 22.59 36.22 -9.84
C ASP A 155 21.25 35.52 -9.51
N HIS A 156 20.71 34.75 -10.46
CA HIS A 156 19.52 33.96 -10.19
C HIS A 156 19.70 33.06 -8.96
N GLN A 157 20.76 32.25 -8.89
CA GLN A 157 20.97 31.30 -7.80
C GLN A 157 21.12 31.96 -6.42
N GLN A 158 21.74 33.14 -6.38
CA GLN A 158 22.06 33.83 -5.12
C GLN A 158 20.94 34.74 -4.65
N SER A 159 20.24 35.43 -5.56
CA SER A 159 19.35 36.54 -5.19
C SER A 159 17.89 36.33 -5.60
N LEU A 160 17.64 35.71 -6.76
CA LEU A 160 16.29 35.65 -7.35
C LEU A 160 15.60 34.30 -7.17
N CYS A 161 16.36 33.20 -7.10
CA CYS A 161 15.81 31.85 -7.15
C CYS A 161 14.92 31.59 -5.93
N PRO A 162 13.63 31.26 -6.12
CA PRO A 162 12.72 30.92 -5.01
C PRO A 162 13.10 29.61 -4.29
N PHE A 163 13.94 28.80 -4.93
CA PHE A 163 14.46 27.53 -4.43
C PHE A 163 15.87 27.67 -3.86
N ARG A 164 16.43 28.88 -3.78
CA ARG A 164 17.69 29.07 -3.06
C ARG A 164 17.50 28.70 -1.59
N THR A 165 18.53 28.12 -1.02
CA THR A 165 18.52 27.64 0.36
C THR A 165 19.01 28.73 1.31
N GLU A 166 18.22 29.00 2.33
CA GLU A 166 18.55 29.90 3.43
C GLU A 166 18.41 29.17 4.77
N PHE A 167 19.04 29.68 5.82
CA PHE A 167 18.98 29.09 7.16
C PHE A 167 17.90 29.75 8.01
N CYS A 168 17.06 28.94 8.65
CA CYS A 168 16.08 29.43 9.61
C CYS A 168 16.77 30.07 10.83
N ARG A 169 16.33 31.27 11.22
CA ARG A 169 16.94 32.01 12.35
C ARG A 169 16.72 31.35 13.72
N TYR A 170 15.72 30.49 13.83
CA TYR A 170 15.34 29.83 15.09
C TYR A 170 15.98 28.44 15.22
N CYS A 171 15.85 27.61 14.19
CA CYS A 171 16.32 26.21 14.23
C CYS A 171 17.62 25.96 13.46
N THR A 172 18.15 26.96 12.75
CA THR A 172 19.40 26.89 11.97
C THR A 172 19.44 25.79 10.90
N LYS A 173 18.28 25.24 10.52
CA LYS A 173 18.17 24.26 9.44
C LYS A 173 17.95 24.95 8.07
N PRO A 174 18.45 24.34 6.98
CA PRO A 174 18.30 24.88 5.63
C PRO A 174 16.88 24.67 5.08
N TYR A 175 16.32 25.70 4.42
CA TYR A 175 15.04 25.65 3.72
C TYR A 175 15.07 26.50 2.43
N PRO A 176 14.28 26.14 1.40
CA PRO A 176 14.01 27.03 0.29
C PRO A 176 13.43 28.36 0.78
N ILE A 177 13.89 29.50 0.24
CA ILE A 177 13.40 30.81 0.68
C ILE A 177 11.88 30.96 0.53
N SER A 178 11.29 30.32 -0.48
CA SER A 178 9.83 30.27 -0.67
C SER A 178 9.07 29.61 0.48
N GLN A 179 9.68 28.66 1.18
CA GLN A 179 9.07 27.90 2.28
C GLN A 179 9.46 28.43 3.66
N LEU A 180 10.52 29.23 3.74
CA LEU A 180 11.09 29.70 5.00
C LEU A 180 10.10 30.58 5.82
N PRO A 181 9.35 31.55 5.24
CA PRO A 181 8.38 32.33 6.00
C PRO A 181 7.29 31.48 6.65
N ASP A 182 6.75 30.51 5.92
CA ASP A 182 5.73 29.61 6.44
C ASP A 182 6.30 28.69 7.51
N HIS A 183 7.54 28.23 7.35
CA HIS A 183 8.26 27.49 8.37
C HIS A 183 8.41 28.29 9.66
N GLU A 184 9.03 29.47 9.58
CA GLU A 184 9.26 30.35 10.74
C GLU A 184 7.96 30.66 11.48
N LYS A 185 6.88 30.95 10.76
CA LYS A 185 5.57 31.28 11.33
C LYS A 185 4.85 30.07 11.93
N THR A 186 4.78 28.94 11.23
CA THR A 186 3.83 27.87 11.55
C THR A 186 4.50 26.60 12.09
N SER A 187 5.58 26.13 11.47
CA SER A 187 6.10 24.79 11.71
C SER A 187 7.44 24.74 12.47
N CYS A 188 8.12 25.86 12.65
CA CYS A 188 9.42 25.90 13.31
C CYS A 188 9.32 25.50 14.79
N PRO A 189 9.91 24.37 15.24
CA PRO A 189 9.79 23.91 16.62
C PRO A 189 10.49 24.82 17.62
N GLU A 190 11.59 25.45 17.19
CA GLU A 190 12.42 26.34 18.01
C GLU A 190 11.86 27.76 18.10
N ALA A 191 10.88 28.13 17.27
CA ALA A 191 10.23 29.43 17.37
C ALA A 191 9.49 29.56 18.70
N GLU A 192 9.64 30.71 19.35
CA GLU A 192 8.91 31.03 20.56
C GLU A 192 7.51 31.54 20.23
N VAL A 193 6.53 31.05 20.97
CA VAL A 193 5.14 31.47 20.90
C VAL A 193 4.67 31.91 22.27
N GLN A 194 3.79 32.91 22.30
CA GLN A 194 3.09 33.29 23.51
C GLN A 194 2.18 32.14 23.94
N CYS A 195 2.13 31.87 25.24
CA CYS A 195 1.21 30.89 25.79
C CYS A 195 -0.24 31.24 25.42
N PRO A 196 -1.03 30.30 24.84
CA PRO A 196 -2.45 30.53 24.49
C PRO A 196 -3.37 30.82 25.68
N ASN A 197 -2.91 30.51 26.90
CA ASN A 197 -3.68 30.73 28.14
C ASN A 197 -3.30 32.05 28.83
N ASP A 198 -2.76 33.02 28.08
CA ASP A 198 -2.46 34.38 28.55
C ASP A 198 -1.56 34.50 29.80
N CYS A 199 -0.74 33.48 30.09
CA CYS A 199 0.24 33.54 31.18
C CYS A 199 1.46 34.44 30.89
N SER A 200 1.44 35.16 29.76
CA SER A 200 2.48 36.10 29.30
C SER A 200 3.88 35.51 29.10
N GLN A 201 4.05 34.19 29.20
CA GLN A 201 5.33 33.52 28.92
C GLN A 201 5.49 33.25 27.41
N MET A 202 6.70 33.52 26.91
CA MET A 202 7.16 33.07 25.60
C MET A 202 7.78 31.68 25.74
N VAL A 203 7.24 30.71 25.04
CA VAL A 203 7.63 29.30 25.15
C VAL A 203 7.97 28.78 23.75
N LYS A 204 9.10 28.10 23.61
CA LYS A 204 9.43 27.39 22.37
C LYS A 204 8.30 26.41 22.01
N LYS A 205 7.86 26.37 20.75
CA LYS A 205 6.72 25.55 20.32
C LYS A 205 6.82 24.09 20.76
N TYR A 206 8.01 23.48 20.69
CA TYR A 206 8.19 22.08 21.13
C TYR A 206 7.98 21.86 22.64
N LYS A 207 8.19 22.91 23.47
CA LYS A 207 7.95 22.88 24.93
C LYS A 207 6.55 23.31 25.32
N LEU A 208 5.75 23.82 24.38
CA LEU A 208 4.43 24.37 24.69
C LEU A 208 3.50 23.35 25.37
N LYS A 209 3.55 22.08 24.93
CA LYS A 209 2.72 21.02 25.53
C LYS A 209 3.03 20.82 27.02
N GLY A 210 4.31 20.68 27.38
CA GLY A 210 4.72 20.56 28.79
C GLY A 210 4.41 21.83 29.60
N HIS A 211 4.55 23.00 28.98
CA HIS A 211 4.15 24.25 29.62
C HIS A 211 2.64 24.30 29.92
N ILE A 212 1.76 23.88 29.01
CA ILE A 212 0.30 23.88 29.22
C ILE A 212 -0.08 23.03 30.45
N ASP A 213 0.59 21.89 30.63
CA ASP A 213 0.38 20.98 31.77
C ASP A 213 0.76 21.62 33.12
N GLU A 214 1.60 22.65 33.12
CA GLU A 214 2.06 23.36 34.33
C GLU A 214 1.62 24.84 34.42
N CYS A 215 1.04 25.38 33.33
CA CYS A 215 0.63 26.78 33.20
C CYS A 215 -0.30 27.22 34.35
N PRO A 216 -0.01 28.32 35.07
CA PRO A 216 -0.84 28.77 36.20
C PRO A 216 -2.18 29.38 35.78
N GLU A 217 -2.28 29.89 34.55
CA GLU A 217 -3.45 30.63 34.08
C GLU A 217 -4.49 29.78 33.35
N ILE A 218 -4.20 28.49 33.11
CA ILE A 218 -5.17 27.58 32.50
C ILE A 218 -6.29 27.25 33.48
N GLU A 219 -7.53 27.22 32.98
CA GLU A 219 -8.67 26.78 33.79
C GLU A 219 -8.65 25.27 34.00
N THR A 220 -8.69 24.85 35.26
CA THR A 220 -8.71 23.44 35.65
C THR A 220 -9.79 23.19 36.68
N ASP A 221 -10.29 21.96 36.72
CA ASP A 221 -11.12 21.49 37.83
C ASP A 221 -10.26 21.19 39.06
N CYS A 222 -10.83 21.35 40.25
CA CYS A 222 -10.23 20.87 41.51
C CYS A 222 -10.04 19.34 41.46
N ILE A 223 -8.93 18.83 42.01
CA ILE A 223 -8.65 17.38 42.05
C ILE A 223 -9.74 16.55 42.76
N TYR A 224 -10.52 17.18 43.65
CA TYR A 224 -11.61 16.54 44.38
C TYR A 224 -12.96 16.58 43.65
N LYS A 225 -13.01 17.00 42.38
CA LYS A 225 -14.25 17.03 41.57
C LYS A 225 -14.97 15.70 41.52
N GLN A 226 -14.22 14.59 41.45
CA GLN A 226 -14.78 13.24 41.47
C GLN A 226 -15.53 12.88 42.76
N TYR A 227 -15.26 13.61 43.86
CA TYR A 227 -15.93 13.45 45.14
C TYR A 227 -17.02 14.51 45.38
N GLY A 228 -17.24 15.43 44.43
CA GLY A 228 -18.33 16.41 44.47
C GLY A 228 -17.92 17.88 44.56
N CYS A 229 -16.61 18.19 44.55
CA CYS A 229 -16.18 19.60 44.49
C CYS A 229 -16.55 20.22 43.12
N THR A 230 -17.15 21.41 43.13
CA THR A 230 -17.61 22.10 41.90
C THR A 230 -16.67 23.20 41.41
N VAL A 231 -15.57 23.44 42.11
CA VAL A 231 -14.64 24.53 41.78
C VAL A 231 -13.88 24.24 40.50
N ARG A 232 -14.00 25.18 39.56
CA ARG A 232 -13.23 25.29 38.32
C ARG A 232 -12.81 26.74 38.14
N ASP A 233 -11.51 26.99 38.10
CA ASP A 233 -10.92 28.32 37.91
C ASP A 233 -9.49 28.14 37.39
N LYS A 234 -8.72 29.23 37.27
CA LYS A 234 -7.30 29.21 36.95
C LYS A 234 -6.53 28.29 37.91
N ARG A 235 -5.60 27.49 37.39
CA ARG A 235 -4.79 26.53 38.16
C ARG A 235 -4.14 27.15 39.39
N SER A 236 -3.65 28.38 39.29
CA SER A 236 -3.09 29.14 40.42
C SER A 236 -4.08 29.29 41.58
N LYS A 237 -5.33 29.64 41.29
CA LYS A 237 -6.40 29.79 42.28
C LYS A 237 -6.93 28.45 42.76
N VAL A 238 -7.03 27.45 41.89
CA VAL A 238 -7.45 26.09 42.26
C VAL A 238 -6.47 25.50 43.28
N LYS A 239 -5.15 25.69 43.09
CA LYS A 239 -4.14 25.27 44.08
C LYS A 239 -4.33 25.95 45.44
N VAL A 240 -4.70 27.23 45.46
CA VAL A 240 -5.02 27.93 46.71
C VAL A 240 -6.27 27.33 47.35
N HIS A 241 -7.33 27.11 46.58
CA HIS A 241 -8.57 26.46 47.04
C HIS A 241 -8.32 25.05 47.61
N GLU A 242 -7.50 24.23 46.94
CA GLU A 242 -7.12 22.89 47.41
C GLU A 242 -6.43 22.93 48.77
N TYR A 243 -5.62 23.96 49.02
CA TYR A 243 -4.94 24.14 50.30
C TYR A 243 -5.88 24.70 51.38
N THR A 244 -6.73 25.68 51.05
CA THR A 244 -7.60 26.34 52.04
C THR A 244 -8.83 25.51 52.41
N GLU A 245 -9.39 24.77 51.47
CA GLU A 245 -10.61 23.97 51.65
C GLU A 245 -10.34 22.48 51.91
N PHE A 246 -9.11 22.13 52.28
CA PHE A 246 -8.70 20.74 52.50
C PHE A 246 -9.65 19.98 53.45
N SER A 247 -10.08 20.62 54.55
CA SER A 247 -11.03 20.01 55.49
C SER A 247 -12.38 19.68 54.84
N HIS A 248 -12.88 20.57 53.97
CA HIS A 248 -14.11 20.32 53.21
C HIS A 248 -13.92 19.15 52.22
N HIS A 249 -12.78 19.10 51.53
CA HIS A 249 -12.47 17.98 50.63
C HIS A 249 -12.38 16.64 51.35
N VAL A 250 -11.76 16.59 52.53
CA VAL A 250 -11.72 15.37 53.34
C VAL A 250 -13.14 14.91 53.72
N LEU A 251 -14.05 15.83 54.07
CA LEU A 251 -15.45 15.49 54.34
C LEU A 251 -16.15 14.89 53.12
N LEU A 252 -15.94 15.44 51.92
CA LEU A 252 -16.49 14.88 50.68
C LEU A 252 -15.97 13.47 50.42
N VAL A 253 -14.66 13.23 50.62
CA VAL A 253 -14.07 11.89 50.48
C VAL A 253 -14.67 10.92 51.51
N LEU A 254 -14.84 11.35 52.77
CA LEU A 254 -15.44 10.52 53.82
C LEU A 254 -16.91 10.18 53.50
N GLU A 255 -17.70 11.13 53.01
CA GLU A 255 -19.08 10.89 52.61
C GLU A 255 -19.15 9.91 51.44
N SER A 256 -18.30 10.09 50.42
CA SER A 256 -18.18 9.17 49.29
C SER A 256 -17.80 7.76 49.75
N ASN A 257 -16.83 7.63 50.66
CA ASN A 257 -16.41 6.34 51.21
C ASN A 257 -17.51 5.68 52.05
N SER A 258 -18.28 6.45 52.82
CA SER A 258 -19.43 5.94 53.57
C SER A 258 -20.52 5.40 52.64
N LYS A 259 -20.81 6.12 51.54
CA LYS A 259 -21.74 5.65 50.50
C LYS A 259 -21.23 4.37 49.86
N LEU A 260 -19.95 4.30 49.51
CA LEU A 260 -19.34 3.11 48.92
C LEU A 260 -19.39 1.91 49.88
N ALA A 261 -19.10 2.11 51.16
CA ALA A 261 -19.20 1.05 52.17
C ALA A 261 -20.63 0.49 52.29
N LYS A 262 -21.66 1.36 52.26
CA LYS A 262 -23.06 0.94 52.24
C LYS A 262 -23.42 0.16 50.97
N GLN A 263 -22.92 0.59 49.81
CA GLN A 263 -23.13 -0.13 48.55
C GLN A 263 -22.47 -1.52 48.58
N VAL A 264 -21.26 -1.64 49.11
CA VAL A 264 -20.57 -2.93 49.28
C VAL A 264 -21.34 -3.85 50.23
N ASP A 265 -21.79 -3.35 51.38
CA ASP A 265 -22.61 -4.12 52.33
C ASP A 265 -23.93 -4.59 51.70
N GLN A 266 -24.58 -3.73 50.91
CA GLN A 266 -25.79 -4.11 50.17
C GLN A 266 -25.52 -5.20 49.13
N LEU A 267 -24.47 -5.05 48.31
CA LEU A 267 -24.09 -6.05 47.32
C LEU A 267 -23.73 -7.40 47.96
N GLN A 268 -23.08 -7.39 49.12
CA GLN A 268 -22.79 -8.62 49.88
C GLN A 268 -24.08 -9.31 50.35
N LYS A 269 -25.08 -8.56 50.83
CA LYS A 269 -26.39 -9.10 51.22
C LYS A 269 -27.14 -9.68 50.02
N ASP A 270 -27.14 -8.96 48.90
CA ASP A 270 -27.80 -9.40 47.66
C ASP A 270 -27.17 -10.69 47.13
N LEU A 271 -25.84 -10.77 47.14
CA LEU A 271 -25.10 -11.98 46.76
C LEU A 271 -25.43 -13.17 47.67
N ALA A 272 -25.51 -12.96 48.99
CA ALA A 272 -25.91 -14.00 49.94
C ALA A 272 -27.38 -14.44 49.79
N LEU A 273 -28.27 -13.59 49.28
CA LEU A 273 -29.63 -13.96 48.92
C LEU A 273 -29.64 -14.80 47.63
N GLN A 274 -28.94 -14.36 46.58
CA GLN A 274 -28.83 -15.11 45.33
C GLN A 274 -28.21 -16.50 45.52
N GLU A 275 -27.20 -16.63 46.38
CA GLU A 275 -26.62 -17.93 46.72
C GLU A 275 -27.63 -18.88 47.39
N ARG A 276 -28.53 -18.35 48.23
CA ARG A 276 -29.59 -19.14 48.86
C ARG A 276 -30.63 -19.57 47.83
N GLU A 277 -31.10 -18.65 46.98
CA GLU A 277 -32.04 -18.96 45.90
C GLU A 277 -31.47 -19.99 44.92
N LEU A 278 -30.19 -19.89 44.57
CA LEU A 278 -29.51 -20.88 43.72
C LEU A 278 -29.48 -22.26 44.39
N LYS A 279 -29.19 -22.33 45.69
CA LYS A 279 -29.22 -23.60 46.45
C LYS A 279 -30.62 -24.22 46.46
N GLU A 280 -31.67 -23.42 46.67
CA GLU A 280 -33.06 -23.89 46.64
C GLU A 280 -33.47 -24.39 45.24
N ARG A 281 -33.13 -23.63 44.18
CA ARG A 281 -33.38 -24.03 42.80
C ARG A 281 -32.65 -25.32 42.45
N ASN A 282 -31.40 -25.48 42.88
CA ASN A 282 -30.64 -26.72 42.67
C ASN A 282 -31.32 -27.91 43.34
N LEU A 283 -31.80 -27.76 44.59
CA LEU A 283 -32.54 -28.81 45.28
C LEU A 283 -33.84 -29.17 44.54
N LEU A 284 -34.55 -28.18 44.01
CA LEU A 284 -35.77 -28.40 43.21
C LEU A 284 -35.45 -29.13 41.91
N VAL A 285 -34.37 -28.77 41.22
CA VAL A 285 -33.89 -29.48 40.02
C VAL A 285 -33.55 -30.93 40.34
N ASP A 286 -32.87 -31.20 41.46
CA ASP A 286 -32.54 -32.56 41.87
C ASP A 286 -33.78 -33.38 42.24
N ASN A 287 -34.80 -32.75 42.84
CA ASN A 287 -36.10 -33.39 43.08
C ASN A 287 -36.80 -33.74 41.76
N LEU A 288 -36.88 -32.80 40.81
CA LEU A 288 -37.50 -33.03 39.51
C LEU A 288 -36.78 -34.14 38.73
N LYS A 289 -35.44 -34.16 38.76
CA LYS A 289 -34.66 -35.26 38.16
C LYS A 289 -35.04 -36.62 38.73
N ARG A 290 -35.22 -36.72 40.06
CA ARG A 290 -35.65 -37.97 40.70
C ARG A 290 -37.05 -38.38 40.26
N GLU A 291 -37.98 -37.45 40.14
CA GLU A 291 -39.34 -37.75 39.64
C GLU A 291 -39.33 -38.18 38.17
N VAL A 292 -38.54 -37.53 37.32
CA VAL A 292 -38.35 -37.94 35.92
C VAL A 292 -37.81 -39.36 35.85
N SER A 293 -36.77 -39.70 36.64
CA SER A 293 -36.24 -41.07 36.68
C SER A 293 -37.27 -42.11 37.14
N LYS A 294 -38.16 -41.76 38.07
CA LYS A 294 -39.28 -42.65 38.46
C LYS A 294 -40.25 -42.85 37.30
N CYS A 295 -40.65 -41.76 36.63
CA CYS A 295 -41.49 -41.82 35.44
C CYS A 295 -40.86 -42.70 34.35
N ASP A 296 -39.57 -42.53 34.05
CA ASP A 296 -38.84 -43.33 33.06
C ASP A 296 -38.85 -44.82 33.41
N ASN A 297 -38.66 -45.17 34.69
CA ASN A 297 -38.72 -46.55 35.17
C ASN A 297 -40.13 -47.14 35.03
N THR A 298 -41.17 -46.37 35.36
CA THR A 298 -42.56 -46.81 35.18
C THR A 298 -42.92 -46.96 33.71
N PHE A 299 -42.49 -46.03 32.85
CA PHE A 299 -42.69 -46.10 31.41
C PHE A 299 -42.01 -47.33 30.82
N SER A 300 -40.76 -47.60 31.20
CA SER A 300 -40.03 -48.80 30.78
C SER A 300 -40.73 -50.10 31.23
N SER A 301 -41.39 -50.09 32.39
CA SER A 301 -42.15 -51.25 32.88
C SER A 301 -43.46 -51.45 32.12
N ILE A 302 -44.18 -50.36 31.83
CA ILE A 302 -45.38 -50.39 31.00
C ILE A 302 -45.02 -50.84 29.58
N GLN A 303 -43.93 -50.33 29.00
CA GLN A 303 -43.47 -50.70 27.67
C GLN A 303 -43.17 -52.21 27.56
N ARG A 304 -42.55 -52.82 28.58
CA ARG A 304 -42.35 -54.27 28.66
C ARG A 304 -43.68 -55.02 28.73
N SER A 305 -44.59 -54.61 29.60
CA SER A 305 -45.91 -55.24 29.73
C SER A 305 -46.73 -55.16 28.44
N VAL A 306 -46.68 -54.04 27.73
CA VAL A 306 -47.34 -53.87 26.42
C VAL A 306 -46.72 -54.80 25.38
N ALA A 307 -45.40 -55.01 25.39
CA ALA A 307 -44.73 -55.95 24.50
C ALA A 307 -45.18 -57.41 24.77
N GLU A 308 -45.22 -57.82 26.04
CA GLU A 308 -45.72 -59.14 26.46
C GLU A 308 -47.20 -59.34 26.06
N GLN A 309 -48.05 -58.34 26.29
CA GLN A 309 -49.45 -58.37 25.86
C GLN A 309 -49.57 -58.50 24.34
N ARG A 310 -48.72 -57.80 23.56
CA ARG A 310 -48.71 -57.90 22.10
C ARG A 310 -48.34 -59.31 21.62
N GLU A 311 -47.37 -59.96 22.27
CA GLU A 311 -47.02 -61.35 21.98
C GLU A 311 -48.17 -62.31 22.31
N CYS A 312 -48.80 -62.15 23.48
CA CYS A 312 -49.96 -62.95 23.89
C CYS A 312 -51.14 -62.80 22.91
N VAL A 313 -51.50 -61.57 22.53
CA VAL A 313 -52.54 -61.31 21.53
C VAL A 313 -52.20 -61.95 20.18
N SER A 314 -50.92 -61.96 19.80
CA SER A 314 -50.47 -62.62 18.56
C SER A 314 -50.65 -64.14 18.65
N SER A 315 -50.34 -64.76 19.80
CA SER A 315 -50.58 -66.19 20.04
C SER A 315 -52.06 -66.55 19.98
N VAL A 316 -52.92 -65.82 20.70
CA VAL A 316 -54.37 -66.05 20.69
C VAL A 316 -54.95 -65.88 19.29
N LYS A 317 -54.48 -64.89 18.53
CA LYS A 317 -54.89 -64.71 17.14
C LYS A 317 -54.53 -65.92 16.26
N GLN A 318 -53.36 -66.52 16.48
CA GLN A 318 -52.91 -67.72 15.76
C GLN A 318 -53.77 -68.93 16.15
N GLU A 319 -54.02 -69.15 17.44
CA GLU A 319 -54.90 -70.21 17.94
C GLU A 319 -56.34 -70.08 17.41
N LEU A 320 -56.90 -68.86 17.38
CA LEU A 320 -58.22 -68.62 16.79
C LEU A 320 -58.26 -68.92 15.28
N GLN A 321 -57.17 -68.65 14.57
CA GLN A 321 -57.06 -68.94 13.14
C GLN A 321 -56.98 -70.46 12.90
N GLU A 322 -56.26 -71.19 13.76
CA GLU A 322 -56.24 -72.65 13.76
C GLU A 322 -57.63 -73.24 14.08
N LEU A 323 -58.28 -72.79 15.16
CA LEU A 323 -59.64 -73.23 15.53
C LEU A 323 -60.65 -72.95 14.43
N ARG A 324 -60.58 -71.78 13.79
CA ARG A 324 -61.43 -71.46 12.64
C ARG A 324 -61.22 -72.44 11.50
N SER A 325 -59.97 -72.80 11.19
CA SER A 325 -59.69 -73.79 10.14
C SER A 325 -60.25 -75.18 10.47
N VAL A 326 -60.25 -75.57 11.75
CA VAL A 326 -60.82 -76.85 12.21
C VAL A 326 -62.35 -76.83 12.13
N LEU A 327 -62.98 -75.74 12.57
CA LEU A 327 -64.43 -75.53 12.46
C LEU A 327 -64.92 -75.53 11.01
N ASP A 328 -64.21 -74.83 10.12
CA ASP A 328 -64.52 -74.82 8.68
C ASP A 328 -64.41 -76.25 8.10
N ALA A 329 -63.43 -77.05 8.56
CA ALA A 329 -63.27 -78.44 8.16
C ALA A 329 -64.37 -79.38 8.70
N GLU A 330 -64.83 -79.19 9.94
CA GLU A 330 -65.93 -79.98 10.51
C GLU A 330 -67.30 -79.59 9.94
N LEU A 331 -67.56 -78.30 9.71
CA LEU A 331 -68.77 -77.85 9.02
C LEU A 331 -68.85 -78.43 7.60
N ALA A 332 -67.73 -78.45 6.86
CA ALA A 332 -67.68 -79.11 5.56
C ALA A 332 -68.02 -80.62 5.64
N LYS A 333 -67.64 -81.30 6.73
CA LYS A 333 -68.03 -82.71 6.97
C LYS A 333 -69.51 -82.85 7.35
N GLU A 334 -70.05 -81.96 8.18
CA GLU A 334 -71.46 -81.99 8.61
C GLU A 334 -72.40 -81.66 7.44
N GLU A 335 -72.06 -80.68 6.59
CA GLU A 335 -72.79 -80.39 5.35
C GLU A 335 -72.78 -81.59 4.40
N LEU A 336 -71.63 -82.27 4.26
CA LEU A 336 -71.54 -83.54 3.52
C LEU A 336 -72.43 -84.65 4.11
N ARG A 337 -72.55 -84.73 5.45
CA ARG A 337 -73.47 -85.67 6.12
C ARG A 337 -74.94 -85.28 5.91
N SER A 338 -75.29 -84.02 6.08
CA SER A 338 -76.66 -83.50 5.93
C SER A 338 -77.19 -83.69 4.50
N LEU A 339 -76.35 -83.44 3.49
CA LEU A 339 -76.66 -83.75 2.09
C LEU A 339 -76.93 -85.24 1.89
N ARG A 340 -76.19 -86.11 2.59
CA ARG A 340 -76.39 -87.57 2.54
C ARG A 340 -77.74 -87.98 3.15
N VAL A 341 -78.11 -87.40 4.29
CA VAL A 341 -79.39 -87.67 4.95
C VAL A 341 -80.57 -87.10 4.15
N SER A 342 -80.43 -85.90 3.58
CA SER A 342 -81.46 -85.31 2.71
C SER A 342 -81.66 -86.15 1.44
N LEU A 343 -80.58 -86.69 0.88
CA LEU A 343 -80.64 -87.64 -0.23
C LEU A 343 -81.39 -88.91 0.16
N ASP A 344 -81.19 -89.42 1.38
CA ASP A 344 -81.88 -90.60 1.87
C ASP A 344 -83.37 -90.32 2.24
N SER A 345 -83.68 -89.15 2.76
CA SER A 345 -85.07 -88.73 3.04
C SER A 345 -85.87 -88.50 1.75
N LEU A 346 -85.26 -87.91 0.71
CA LEU A 346 -85.87 -87.80 -0.62
C LEU A 346 -86.16 -89.19 -1.20
N ARG A 347 -85.26 -90.16 -1.04
CA ARG A 347 -85.52 -91.56 -1.42
C ARG A 347 -86.73 -92.12 -0.69
N GLN A 348 -86.89 -91.80 0.59
CA GLN A 348 -87.98 -92.30 1.43
C GLN A 348 -89.32 -91.61 1.15
N GLN A 349 -89.34 -90.30 0.90
CA GLN A 349 -90.53 -89.56 0.47
C GLN A 349 -91.01 -90.03 -0.91
N VAL A 350 -90.10 -90.28 -1.87
CA VAL A 350 -90.45 -90.87 -3.16
C VAL A 350 -91.16 -92.21 -2.96
N ALA A 351 -90.66 -93.06 -2.07
CA ALA A 351 -91.29 -94.33 -1.73
C ALA A 351 -92.66 -94.16 -1.03
N MET A 352 -92.81 -93.15 -0.16
CA MET A 352 -94.08 -92.90 0.54
C MET A 352 -95.15 -92.26 -0.37
N THR A 353 -94.77 -91.39 -1.32
CA THR A 353 -95.68 -90.90 -2.37
C THR A 353 -96.13 -92.01 -3.31
N GLN A 354 -95.30 -93.04 -3.53
CA GLN A 354 -95.74 -94.26 -4.20
C GLN A 354 -96.80 -95.00 -3.37
N SER A 355 -96.65 -95.06 -2.05
CA SER A 355 -97.59 -95.75 -1.15
C SER A 355 -98.91 -95.02 -0.88
N LEU A 356 -98.96 -93.68 -0.89
CA LEU A 356 -100.20 -92.89 -0.72
C LEU A 356 -101.00 -92.73 -2.04
N ARG A 357 -100.33 -92.86 -3.20
CA ARG A 357 -101.00 -92.87 -4.51
C ARG A 357 -101.96 -94.06 -4.66
N ASP A 358 -101.69 -95.17 -4.00
CA ASP A 358 -102.46 -96.41 -4.19
C ASP A 358 -103.64 -96.56 -3.22
N HIS A 359 -103.97 -95.55 -2.41
CA HIS A 359 -105.13 -95.54 -1.49
C HIS A 359 -106.16 -94.43 -1.79
N LEU A 360 -106.05 -93.80 -2.97
CA LEU A 360 -107.14 -93.14 -3.71
C LEU A 360 -107.41 -93.97 -4.96
#